data_AF-A0A2P6TRI1-F1
#
_entry.id   AF-A0A2P6TRI1-F1
#
_cell.length_a   1.000
_cell.length_b   1.000
_cell.length_c   1.000
_cell.angle_alpha   90.00
_cell.angle_beta   90.00
_cell.angle_gamma   90.00
#
_symmetry.space_group_name_H-M   'P 1'
#
loop_
_entity.id
_entity.type
_entity.pdbx_description
1 polymer ?
#
loop_
_entity_poly.entity_id
_entity_poly.type
_entity_poly.pdbx_seq_one_letter_code
_entity_poly.pdbx_strand_id
1 'polypeptide(L)'
;MPVMLVPQFNEKEAFHRLEDEQFASSDVLGFRTASRMLLTLLLLRTTAIERLYGLATTAAIHSLVLEVLALVASRYPARYAPHRRWLITLAIAHLSATIHLLTINGGMNIFALAGGRPHHLLFWFCIGNGAFYTALCSVHSRLSVSWSWWALPALALLPVLRSGSLCALLMRAPGAELALARLFRVLEMLHRVPLPPLAQLSVRDLPPALQCRVINAWSAVMVGAAVPLAIQAFWELARWQEYQQRRAAAALAAANVGDPAAAALAAVELKEDDGEPWHSLVPTGHCMPVEVLLFSSLVWSIAALVLT
;
A
#
# COMPACT_ATOMS: atom_id res chain seq x y z
N MET A 1 10.89 -33.69 -32.09
CA MET A 1 10.16 -33.76 -30.81
C MET A 1 9.51 -32.41 -30.58
N PRO A 2 8.17 -32.33 -30.47
CA PRO A 2 7.49 -31.06 -30.23
C PRO A 2 7.78 -30.61 -28.79
N VAL A 3 8.37 -29.42 -28.65
CA VAL A 3 8.50 -28.75 -27.35
C VAL A 3 7.09 -28.39 -26.91
N MET A 4 6.53 -29.17 -25.99
CA MET A 4 5.28 -28.83 -25.34
C MET A 4 5.51 -27.53 -24.55
N LEU A 5 5.05 -26.42 -25.09
CA LEU A 5 4.98 -25.14 -24.39
C LEU A 5 3.96 -25.29 -23.27
N VAL A 6 4.43 -25.74 -22.10
CA VAL A 6 3.65 -25.59 -20.88
C VAL A 6 3.35 -24.10 -20.74
N PRO A 7 2.07 -23.68 -20.64
CA PRO A 7 1.73 -22.28 -20.64
C PRO A 7 2.35 -21.60 -19.42
N GLN A 8 3.23 -20.62 -19.67
CA GLN A 8 3.94 -19.83 -18.66
C GLN A 8 3.02 -19.21 -17.59
N PHE A 9 1.74 -19.05 -17.91
CA PHE A 9 0.71 -18.58 -16.99
C PHE A 9 0.57 -19.47 -15.74
N ASN A 10 0.68 -20.78 -15.90
CA ASN A 10 0.54 -21.73 -14.78
C ASN A 10 1.73 -21.65 -13.81
N GLU A 11 2.92 -21.28 -14.32
CA GLU A 11 4.12 -21.19 -13.50
C GLU A 11 4.13 -19.96 -12.60
N LYS A 12 3.69 -18.80 -13.13
CA LYS A 12 3.60 -17.57 -12.34
C LYS A 12 2.55 -17.69 -11.24
N GLU A 13 1.42 -18.35 -11.53
CA GLU A 13 0.39 -18.63 -10.53
C GLU A 13 0.86 -19.61 -9.45
N ALA A 14 1.63 -20.64 -9.83
CA ALA A 14 2.27 -21.53 -8.86
C ALA A 14 3.23 -20.78 -7.93
N PHE A 15 4.05 -19.87 -8.47
CA PHE A 15 4.92 -19.02 -7.66
C PHE A 15 4.14 -18.12 -6.69
N HIS A 16 3.08 -17.46 -7.15
CA HIS A 16 2.25 -16.62 -6.27
C HIS A 16 1.59 -17.43 -5.14
N ARG A 17 1.18 -18.67 -5.40
CA ARG A 17 0.65 -19.57 -4.35
C ARG A 17 1.71 -19.91 -3.31
N LEU A 18 2.92 -20.24 -3.74
CA LEU A 18 4.05 -20.50 -2.86
C LEU A 18 4.39 -19.27 -2.00
N GLU A 19 4.42 -18.08 -2.61
CA GLU A 19 4.64 -16.83 -1.86
C GLU A 19 3.55 -16.57 -0.83
N ASP A 20 2.27 -16.77 -1.17
CA ASP A 20 1.17 -16.57 -0.24
C ASP A 20 1.23 -17.52 0.97
N GLU A 21 1.64 -18.78 0.76
CA GLU A 21 1.89 -19.74 1.83
C GLU A 21 3.07 -19.31 2.71
N GLN A 22 4.17 -18.90 2.08
CA GLN A 22 5.39 -18.50 2.76
C GLN A 22 5.19 -17.23 3.62
N PHE A 23 4.53 -16.21 3.06
CA PHE A 23 4.33 -14.93 3.74
C PHE A 23 3.17 -14.94 4.75
N ALA A 24 2.31 -15.96 4.76
CA ALA A 24 1.26 -16.11 5.77
C ALA A 24 1.81 -16.09 7.22
N SER A 25 3.01 -16.63 7.43
CA SER A 25 3.68 -16.61 8.74
C SER A 25 4.11 -15.18 9.15
N SER A 26 4.61 -14.40 8.19
CA SER A 26 5.06 -13.02 8.40
C SER A 26 3.90 -12.06 8.71
N ASP A 27 2.70 -12.34 8.19
CA ASP A 27 1.50 -11.55 8.45
C ASP A 27 1.11 -11.55 9.94
N VAL A 28 1.43 -12.61 10.68
CA VAL A 28 1.15 -12.70 12.12
C VAL A 28 1.85 -11.58 12.88
N LEU A 29 3.13 -11.34 12.57
CA LEU A 29 3.91 -10.27 13.19
C LEU A 29 3.39 -8.90 12.74
N GLY A 30 3.07 -8.75 11.45
CA GLY A 30 2.50 -7.53 10.89
C GLY A 30 1.19 -7.13 11.56
N PHE A 31 0.23 -8.05 11.66
CA PHE A 31 -1.07 -7.81 12.30
C PHE A 31 -0.95 -7.47 13.78
N ARG A 32 -0.13 -8.20 14.54
CA ARG A 32 0.09 -7.90 15.97
C ARG A 32 0.74 -6.54 16.17
N THR A 33 1.72 -6.20 15.35
CA THR A 33 2.40 -4.90 15.42
C THR A 33 1.43 -3.77 15.11
N ALA A 34 0.68 -3.89 14.01
CA ALA A 34 -0.34 -2.91 13.62
C ALA A 34 -1.44 -2.76 14.68
N SER A 35 -1.93 -3.87 15.24
CA SER A 35 -2.92 -3.88 16.33
C SER A 35 -2.42 -3.11 17.55
N ARG A 36 -1.21 -3.44 18.03
CA ARG A 36 -0.62 -2.81 19.22
C ARG A 36 -0.32 -1.33 19.00
N MET A 37 0.21 -0.97 17.83
CA MET A 37 0.47 0.43 17.47
C MET A 37 -0.84 1.24 17.45
N LEU A 38 -1.89 0.70 16.81
CA LEU A 38 -3.19 1.37 16.79
C LEU A 38 -3.77 1.49 18.19
N LEU A 39 -3.78 0.42 18.98
CA LEU A 39 -4.27 0.45 20.36
C LEU A 39 -3.52 1.48 21.21
N THR A 40 -2.19 1.57 21.07
CA THR A 40 -1.36 2.55 21.77
C THR A 40 -1.74 3.97 21.35
N LEU A 41 -1.89 4.22 20.05
CA LEU A 41 -2.30 5.52 19.52
C LEU A 41 -3.68 5.92 20.05
N LEU A 42 -4.61 4.98 20.17
CA LEU A 42 -5.95 5.23 20.72
C LEU A 42 -5.91 5.52 22.22
N LEU A 43 -5.23 4.71 23.01
CA LEU A 43 -5.10 4.93 24.44
C LEU A 43 -4.53 6.32 24.72
N LEU A 44 -3.45 6.70 24.03
CA LEU A 44 -2.82 8.01 24.20
C LEU A 44 -3.71 9.15 23.69
N ARG A 45 -4.29 9.03 22.50
CA ARG A 45 -4.98 10.16 21.86
C ARG A 45 -6.46 10.26 22.22
N THR A 46 -7.24 9.21 21.98
CA THR A 46 -8.70 9.29 22.09
C THR A 46 -9.16 9.20 23.54
N THR A 47 -8.47 8.43 24.38
CA THR A 47 -8.87 8.28 25.79
C THR A 47 -8.19 9.28 26.72
N ALA A 48 -6.87 9.43 26.66
CA ALA A 48 -6.15 10.29 27.61
C ALA A 48 -6.24 11.79 27.28
N ILE A 49 -6.20 12.16 25.99
CA ILE A 49 -6.21 13.56 25.56
C ILE A 49 -7.63 14.05 25.25
N GLU A 50 -8.36 13.36 24.37
CA GLU A 50 -9.60 13.89 23.78
C GLU A 50 -10.90 13.41 24.48
N ARG A 51 -10.84 12.39 25.37
CA ARG A 51 -11.99 11.78 26.06
C ARG A 51 -13.12 11.29 25.13
N LEU A 52 -12.78 10.85 23.92
CA LEU A 52 -13.72 10.39 22.89
C LEU A 52 -13.88 8.86 22.92
N TYR A 53 -14.57 8.35 23.93
CA TYR A 53 -14.71 6.91 24.18
C TYR A 53 -15.38 6.14 23.01
N GLY A 54 -16.36 6.75 22.33
CA GLY A 54 -17.02 6.10 21.19
C GLY A 54 -16.07 5.79 20.03
N LEU A 55 -15.17 6.72 19.70
CA LEU A 55 -14.15 6.54 18.68
C LEU A 55 -13.08 5.53 19.11
N ALA A 56 -12.75 5.50 20.40
CA ALA A 56 -11.86 4.49 20.96
C ALA A 56 -12.43 3.08 20.74
N THR A 57 -13.74 2.88 20.91
CA THR A 57 -14.40 1.58 20.67
C THR A 57 -14.29 1.14 19.21
N THR A 58 -14.56 2.01 18.24
CA THR A 58 -14.46 1.65 16.81
C THR A 58 -13.06 1.17 16.44
N ALA A 59 -12.04 1.85 16.93
CA ALA A 59 -10.67 1.50 16.61
C ALA A 59 -10.12 0.34 17.48
N ALA A 60 -10.68 0.11 18.67
CA ALA A 60 -10.47 -1.12 19.44
C ALA A 60 -11.03 -2.34 18.70
N ILE A 61 -12.20 -2.22 18.05
CA ILE A 61 -12.75 -3.27 17.17
C ILE A 61 -11.77 -3.58 16.04
N HIS A 62 -11.17 -2.56 15.40
CA HIS A 62 -10.15 -2.78 14.38
C HIS A 62 -8.93 -3.56 14.93
N SER A 63 -8.45 -3.18 16.11
CA SER A 63 -7.35 -3.87 16.79
C SER A 63 -7.68 -5.35 17.08
N LEU A 64 -8.91 -5.62 17.53
CA LEU A 64 -9.42 -6.98 17.73
C LEU A 64 -9.45 -7.78 16.42
N VAL A 65 -9.93 -7.17 15.32
CA VAL A 65 -9.95 -7.81 14.00
C VAL A 65 -8.53 -8.23 13.58
N LEU A 66 -7.53 -7.36 13.79
CA LEU A 66 -6.13 -7.69 13.47
C LEU A 66 -5.59 -8.84 14.34
N GLU A 67 -5.88 -8.87 15.64
CA GLU A 67 -5.48 -9.99 16.51
C GLU A 67 -6.17 -11.31 16.11
N VAL A 68 -7.44 -11.26 15.73
CA VAL A 68 -8.16 -12.43 15.21
C VAL A 68 -7.50 -12.91 13.92
N LEU A 69 -7.16 -12.02 12.99
CA LEU A 69 -6.45 -12.39 11.76
C LEU A 69 -5.07 -12.99 12.06
N ALA A 70 -4.32 -12.44 13.02
CA ALA A 70 -3.04 -13.01 13.46
C ALA A 70 -3.21 -14.41 14.06
N LEU A 71 -4.28 -14.63 14.83
CA LEU A 71 -4.60 -15.94 15.39
C LEU A 71 -5.01 -16.93 14.29
N VAL A 72 -5.83 -16.52 13.32
CA VAL A 72 -6.21 -17.37 12.19
C VAL A 72 -5.00 -17.74 11.33
N ALA A 73 -4.14 -16.77 11.01
CA ALA A 73 -2.92 -17.00 10.23
C ALA A 73 -1.94 -17.95 10.94
N SER A 74 -1.80 -17.83 12.26
CA SER A 74 -0.89 -18.69 13.05
C SER A 74 -1.46 -20.08 13.33
N ARG A 75 -2.75 -20.21 13.62
CA ARG A 75 -3.38 -21.49 14.01
C ARG A 75 -3.88 -22.31 12.82
N TYR A 76 -4.27 -21.64 11.73
CA TYR A 76 -4.88 -22.27 10.57
C TYR A 76 -4.27 -21.75 9.26
N PRO A 77 -2.94 -21.83 9.06
CA PRO A 77 -2.27 -21.26 7.88
C PRO A 77 -2.84 -21.81 6.56
N ALA A 78 -3.15 -23.11 6.50
CA ALA A 78 -3.75 -23.73 5.32
C ALA A 78 -5.14 -23.18 4.95
N ARG A 79 -5.92 -22.71 5.93
CA ARG A 79 -7.23 -22.06 5.69
C ARG A 79 -7.07 -20.56 5.42
N TYR A 80 -6.04 -19.95 5.98
CA TYR A 80 -5.77 -18.52 5.83
C TYR A 80 -5.20 -18.19 4.44
N ALA A 81 -4.19 -18.93 3.97
CA ALA A 81 -3.48 -18.69 2.71
C ALA A 81 -4.40 -18.45 1.49
N PRO A 82 -5.43 -19.28 1.20
CA PRO A 82 -6.30 -19.04 0.02
C PRO A 82 -7.14 -17.76 0.12
N HIS A 83 -7.37 -17.24 1.32
CA HIS A 83 -8.16 -16.03 1.56
C HIS A 83 -7.31 -14.81 1.93
N ARG A 84 -5.98 -14.99 2.05
CA ARG A 84 -5.01 -14.00 2.51
C ARG A 84 -5.19 -12.64 1.83
N ARG A 85 -5.22 -12.63 0.49
CA ARG A 85 -5.31 -11.41 -0.32
C ARG A 85 -6.57 -10.59 0.00
N TRP A 86 -7.72 -11.25 0.10
CA TRP A 86 -8.99 -10.62 0.48
C TRP A 86 -8.98 -10.12 1.92
N LEU A 87 -8.56 -10.96 2.86
CA LEU A 87 -8.53 -10.60 4.29
C LEU A 87 -7.63 -9.39 4.56
N ILE A 88 -6.45 -9.35 3.95
CA ILE A 88 -5.52 -8.21 4.04
C ILE A 88 -6.14 -6.96 3.39
N THR A 89 -6.71 -7.08 2.19
CA THR A 89 -7.35 -5.94 1.50
C THR A 89 -8.50 -5.36 2.33
N LEU A 90 -9.34 -6.21 2.91
CA LEU A 90 -10.44 -5.80 3.79
C LEU A 90 -9.92 -5.18 5.09
N ALA A 91 -8.85 -5.72 5.67
CA ALA A 91 -8.20 -5.12 6.83
C ALA A 91 -7.67 -3.72 6.51
N ILE A 92 -7.01 -3.53 5.36
CA ILE A 92 -6.53 -2.21 4.92
C ILE A 92 -7.70 -1.24 4.67
N ALA A 93 -8.78 -1.70 4.02
CA ALA A 93 -9.99 -0.91 3.81
C ALA A 93 -10.58 -0.45 5.15
N HIS A 94 -10.70 -1.37 6.11
CA HIS A 94 -11.22 -1.08 7.44
C HIS A 94 -10.31 -0.13 8.22
N LEU A 95 -8.98 -0.29 8.10
CA LEU A 95 -7.99 0.62 8.71
C LEU A 95 -8.14 2.03 8.14
N SER A 96 -8.15 2.16 6.81
CA SER A 96 -8.32 3.44 6.12
C SER A 96 -9.63 4.13 6.54
N ALA A 97 -10.74 3.39 6.58
CA ALA A 97 -12.02 3.90 7.07
C ALA A 97 -11.95 4.36 8.53
N THR A 98 -11.27 3.59 9.40
CA THR A 98 -11.10 3.91 10.83
C THR A 98 -10.27 5.18 11.01
N ILE A 99 -9.12 5.30 10.32
CA ILE A 99 -8.26 6.48 10.37
C ILE A 99 -8.99 7.72 9.87
N HIS A 100 -9.77 7.59 8.81
CA HIS A 100 -10.59 8.68 8.29
C HIS A 100 -11.64 9.14 9.29
N LEU A 101 -12.33 8.20 9.95
CA LEU A 101 -13.30 8.49 11.02
C LEU A 101 -12.65 9.18 12.21
N LEU A 102 -11.48 8.70 12.65
CA LEU A 102 -10.70 9.31 13.73
C LEU A 102 -10.22 10.72 13.37
N THR A 103 -9.87 10.94 12.10
CA THR A 103 -9.42 12.25 11.63
C THR A 103 -10.55 13.26 11.62
N ILE A 104 -11.74 12.88 11.15
CA ILE A 104 -12.89 13.79 11.06
C ILE A 104 -13.49 14.10 12.43
N ASN A 105 -13.63 13.06 13.27
CA ASN A 105 -14.35 13.17 14.54
C ASN A 105 -13.41 13.38 15.73
N GLY A 106 -12.09 13.36 15.53
CA GLY A 106 -11.11 13.60 16.57
C GLY A 106 -11.20 15.02 17.14
N GLY A 107 -10.86 15.16 18.41
CA GLY A 107 -10.93 16.42 19.15
C GLY A 107 -9.90 17.45 18.68
N MET A 108 -8.71 17.00 18.24
CA MET A 108 -7.71 17.87 17.64
C MET A 108 -7.74 17.84 16.11
N ASN A 109 -7.80 19.03 15.51
CA ASN A 109 -7.57 19.20 14.08
C ASN A 109 -6.10 18.92 13.75
N ILE A 110 -5.81 17.74 13.19
CA ILE A 110 -4.44 17.33 12.85
C ILE A 110 -3.74 18.30 11.89
N PHE A 111 -4.51 19.05 11.09
CA PHE A 111 -3.97 20.01 10.15
C PHE A 111 -3.45 21.28 10.82
N ALA A 112 -3.91 21.60 12.04
CA ALA A 112 -3.33 22.67 12.83
C ALA A 112 -1.85 22.39 13.17
N LEU A 113 -1.45 21.12 13.25
CA LEU A 113 -0.06 20.70 13.48
C LEU A 113 0.86 20.98 12.30
N ALA A 114 0.33 21.25 11.10
CA ALA A 114 1.13 21.56 9.92
C ALA A 114 1.83 22.93 10.03
N GLY A 115 1.31 23.85 10.86
CA GLY A 115 1.89 25.17 11.09
C GLY A 115 2.08 25.99 9.80
N GLY A 116 1.21 25.79 8.80
CA GLY A 116 1.28 26.48 7.51
C GLY A 116 2.37 25.98 6.54
N ARG A 117 3.13 24.92 6.88
CA ARG A 117 4.17 24.36 6.01
C ARG A 117 3.55 23.36 5.00
N PRO A 118 3.79 23.50 3.68
CA PRO A 118 3.12 22.69 2.67
C PRO A 118 3.51 21.19 2.72
N HIS A 119 4.76 20.86 3.02
CA HIS A 119 5.21 19.46 3.13
C HIS A 119 4.66 18.78 4.40
N HIS A 120 4.60 19.49 5.54
CA HIS A 120 3.91 18.99 6.73
C HIS A 120 2.42 18.81 6.46
N LEU A 121 1.78 19.75 5.75
CA LEU A 121 0.39 19.62 5.37
C LEU A 121 0.17 18.36 4.54
N LEU A 122 0.98 18.11 3.50
CA LEU A 122 0.89 16.90 2.68
C LEU A 122 1.06 15.62 3.52
N PHE A 123 2.02 15.60 4.45
CA PHE A 123 2.24 14.47 5.35
C PHE A 123 1.00 14.19 6.20
N TRP A 124 0.46 15.21 6.88
CA TRP A 124 -0.77 15.08 7.67
C TRP A 124 -1.98 14.75 6.81
N PHE A 125 -1.99 15.17 5.55
CA PHE A 125 -2.99 14.77 4.56
C PHE A 125 -2.95 13.27 4.29
N CYS A 126 -1.75 12.73 4.01
CA CYS A 126 -1.53 11.30 3.76
C CYS A 126 -1.83 10.43 4.99
N ILE A 127 -1.58 10.96 6.19
CA ILE A 127 -2.00 10.30 7.44
C ILE A 127 -3.52 10.34 7.56
N GLY A 128 -4.11 11.53 7.45
CA GLY A 128 -5.53 11.75 7.73
C GLY A 128 -6.48 11.04 6.77
N ASN A 129 -6.08 10.92 5.50
CA ASN A 129 -6.84 10.20 4.49
C ASN A 129 -6.50 8.69 4.41
N GLY A 130 -5.58 8.21 5.26
CA GLY A 130 -5.21 6.80 5.30
C GLY A 130 -4.22 6.34 4.23
N ALA A 131 -3.84 7.17 3.26
CA ALA A 131 -2.95 6.79 2.16
C ALA A 131 -1.59 6.26 2.65
N PHE A 132 -1.02 6.90 3.68
CA PHE A 132 0.25 6.46 4.29
C PHE A 132 0.14 5.04 4.85
N TYR A 133 -0.95 4.74 5.58
CA TYR A 133 -1.17 3.41 6.17
C TYR A 133 -1.44 2.37 5.09
N THR A 134 -2.23 2.69 4.07
CA THR A 134 -2.45 1.81 2.90
C THR A 134 -1.12 1.47 2.23
N ALA A 135 -0.25 2.45 2.02
CA ALA A 135 1.07 2.24 1.43
C ALA A 135 1.93 1.32 2.29
N LEU A 136 2.02 1.60 3.58
CA LEU A 136 2.82 0.80 4.52
C LEU A 136 2.32 -0.65 4.60
N CYS A 137 1.01 -0.86 4.77
CA CYS A 137 0.42 -2.19 4.88
C CYS A 137 0.50 -2.98 3.58
N SER A 138 0.32 -2.34 2.42
CA SER A 138 0.43 -3.02 1.13
C SER A 138 1.88 -3.46 0.84
N VAL A 139 2.85 -2.58 1.08
CA VAL A 139 4.27 -2.91 0.93
C VAL A 139 4.67 -4.03 1.90
N HIS A 140 4.23 -3.98 3.16
CA HIS A 140 4.55 -4.99 4.16
C HIS A 140 3.90 -6.35 3.86
N SER A 141 2.65 -6.36 3.38
CA SER A 141 1.90 -7.60 3.09
C SER A 141 2.36 -8.34 1.84
N ARG A 142 3.22 -7.75 0.99
CA ARG A 142 3.79 -8.45 -0.18
C ARG A 142 2.73 -9.19 -1.03
N LEU A 143 1.56 -8.57 -1.22
CA LEU A 143 0.53 -9.13 -2.10
C LEU A 143 1.05 -9.16 -3.55
N SER A 144 0.55 -10.10 -4.35
CA SER A 144 0.90 -10.19 -5.76
C SER A 144 0.53 -8.89 -6.49
N VAL A 145 1.37 -8.45 -7.42
CA VAL A 145 1.15 -7.24 -8.22
C VAL A 145 -0.14 -7.32 -9.01
N SER A 146 -0.47 -8.52 -9.51
CA SER A 146 -1.74 -8.79 -10.21
C SER A 146 -2.97 -8.49 -9.34
N TRP A 147 -2.88 -8.74 -8.04
CA TRP A 147 -3.93 -8.41 -7.08
C TRP A 147 -3.93 -6.93 -6.73
N SER A 148 -2.77 -6.41 -6.39
CA SER A 148 -2.61 -5.00 -5.99
C SER A 148 -2.99 -4.02 -7.08
N TRP A 149 -2.85 -4.40 -8.36
CA TRP A 149 -3.21 -3.58 -9.51
C TRP A 149 -4.67 -3.11 -9.47
N TRP A 150 -5.58 -3.91 -8.94
CA TRP A 150 -6.99 -3.53 -8.79
C TRP A 150 -7.35 -3.20 -7.35
N ALA A 151 -6.75 -3.87 -6.36
CA ALA A 151 -7.06 -3.66 -4.96
C ALA A 151 -6.65 -2.26 -4.49
N LEU A 152 -5.46 -1.77 -4.87
CA LEU A 152 -4.96 -0.48 -4.42
C LEU A 152 -5.74 0.71 -5.00
N PRO A 153 -6.08 0.76 -6.30
CA PRO A 153 -6.97 1.79 -6.82
C PRO A 153 -8.35 1.78 -6.15
N ALA A 154 -8.91 0.59 -5.89
CA ALA A 154 -10.18 0.47 -5.19
C ALA A 154 -10.09 1.02 -3.74
N LEU A 155 -9.00 0.72 -3.04
CA LEU A 155 -8.73 1.27 -1.70
C LEU A 155 -8.52 2.79 -1.72
N ALA A 156 -7.84 3.32 -2.74
CA ALA A 156 -7.63 4.76 -2.92
C ALA A 156 -8.93 5.53 -3.22
N LEU A 157 -9.95 4.86 -3.77
CA LEU A 157 -11.24 5.48 -4.02
C LEU A 157 -11.99 5.83 -2.72
N LEU A 158 -11.81 5.05 -1.64
CA LEU A 158 -12.45 5.29 -0.34
C LEU A 158 -12.20 6.71 0.20
N PRO A 159 -10.94 7.17 0.36
CA PRO A 159 -10.68 8.54 0.81
C PRO A 159 -11.07 9.60 -0.22
N VAL A 160 -11.08 9.30 -1.52
CA VAL A 160 -11.55 10.24 -2.56
C VAL A 160 -13.03 10.55 -2.39
N LEU A 161 -13.85 9.50 -2.24
CA LEU A 161 -15.30 9.62 -2.03
C LEU A 161 -15.65 10.36 -0.74
N ARG A 162 -14.75 10.30 0.26
CA ARG A 162 -14.93 10.96 1.55
C ARG A 162 -14.12 12.26 1.70
N SER A 163 -13.61 12.80 0.60
CA SER A 163 -12.76 14.00 0.58
C SER A 163 -13.46 15.24 1.15
N GLY A 164 -14.78 15.37 0.95
CA GLY A 164 -15.54 16.57 1.32
C GLY A 164 -15.45 16.93 2.81
N SER A 165 -15.63 15.95 3.69
CA SER A 165 -15.58 16.16 5.15
C SER A 165 -14.17 16.45 5.66
N LEU A 166 -13.15 15.78 5.10
CA LEU A 166 -11.75 16.02 5.43
C LEU A 166 -11.31 17.42 4.97
N CYS A 167 -11.72 17.84 3.77
CA CYS A 167 -11.46 19.19 3.28
C CYS A 167 -12.19 20.26 4.10
N ALA A 168 -13.44 20.02 4.50
CA ALA A 168 -14.15 20.94 5.39
C ALA A 168 -13.44 21.09 6.75
N LEU A 169 -12.85 20.02 7.29
CA LEU A 169 -12.05 20.07 8.51
C LEU A 169 -10.75 20.86 8.32
N LEU A 170 -10.04 20.62 7.21
CA LEU A 170 -8.80 21.33 6.87
C LEU A 170 -9.04 22.85 6.78
N MET A 171 -10.12 23.26 6.13
CA MET A 171 -10.45 24.69 5.95
C MET A 171 -10.73 25.42 7.28
N ARG A 172 -10.99 24.69 8.37
CA ARG A 172 -11.12 25.28 9.71
C ARG A 172 -9.78 25.54 10.39
N ALA A 173 -8.67 25.00 9.87
CA ALA A 173 -7.35 25.20 10.45
C ALA A 173 -6.76 26.56 10.02
N PRO A 174 -6.17 27.33 10.95
CA PRO A 174 -5.58 28.62 10.62
C PRO A 174 -4.42 28.46 9.63
N GLY A 175 -4.42 29.27 8.56
CA GLY A 175 -3.38 29.26 7.53
C GLY A 175 -3.45 28.08 6.53
N ALA A 176 -4.49 27.24 6.61
CA ALA A 176 -4.65 26.09 5.72
C ALA A 176 -4.75 26.49 4.24
N GLU A 177 -5.48 27.56 3.91
CA GLU A 177 -5.68 28.01 2.53
C GLU A 177 -4.35 28.37 1.84
N LEU A 178 -3.49 29.11 2.52
CA LEU A 178 -2.20 29.51 1.98
C LEU A 178 -1.28 28.29 1.78
N ALA A 179 -1.25 27.39 2.75
CA ALA A 179 -0.47 26.15 2.67
C ALA A 179 -0.97 25.25 1.54
N LEU A 180 -2.30 25.18 1.36
CA LEU A 180 -2.95 24.41 0.32
C LEU A 180 -2.67 24.99 -1.07
N ALA A 181 -2.77 26.30 -1.24
CA ALA A 181 -2.44 26.98 -2.49
C ALA A 181 -0.97 26.77 -2.88
N ARG A 182 -0.05 26.84 -1.91
CA ARG A 182 1.37 26.54 -2.14
C ARG A 182 1.58 25.08 -2.55
N LEU A 183 0.97 24.15 -1.83
CA LEU A 183 1.07 22.72 -2.12
C LEU A 183 0.49 22.39 -3.50
N PHE A 184 -0.67 22.97 -3.84
CA PHE A 184 -1.32 22.81 -5.13
C PHE A 184 -0.40 23.27 -6.27
N ARG A 185 0.23 24.45 -6.15
CA ARG A 185 1.20 24.94 -7.14
C ARG A 185 2.42 24.04 -7.28
N VAL A 186 2.94 23.50 -6.17
CA VAL A 186 4.08 22.55 -6.21
C VAL A 186 3.69 21.29 -6.97
N LEU A 187 2.54 20.70 -6.66
CA LEU A 187 2.05 19.53 -7.38
C LEU A 187 1.78 19.86 -8.85
N GLU A 188 1.13 20.99 -9.14
CA GLU A 188 0.90 21.46 -10.51
C GLU A 188 2.22 21.55 -11.30
N MET A 189 3.27 22.12 -10.71
CA MET A 189 4.60 22.18 -11.33
C MET A 189 5.18 20.78 -11.62
N LEU A 190 5.09 19.85 -10.66
CA LEU A 190 5.56 18.47 -10.84
C LEU A 190 4.86 17.76 -12.00
N HIS A 191 3.58 18.03 -12.24
CA HIS A 191 2.82 17.42 -13.33
C HIS A 191 2.99 18.11 -14.69
N ARG A 192 3.43 19.38 -14.72
CA ARG A 192 3.72 20.08 -15.99
C ARG A 192 5.04 19.66 -16.64
N VAL A 193 5.99 19.15 -15.87
CA VAL A 193 7.31 18.70 -16.36
C VAL A 193 7.21 17.51 -17.36
N PRO A 194 6.42 16.44 -17.12
CA PRO A 194 6.46 15.26 -17.98
C PRO A 194 5.57 15.29 -19.24
N LEU A 195 4.49 16.11 -19.30
CA LEU A 195 3.57 16.11 -20.44
C LEU A 195 3.07 17.53 -20.81
N PRO A 196 3.80 18.27 -21.68
CA PRO A 196 3.45 19.63 -22.11
C PRO A 196 2.05 19.81 -22.71
N PRO A 197 1.46 18.88 -23.50
CA PRO A 197 0.15 19.12 -24.10
C PRO A 197 -1.00 19.08 -23.08
N LEU A 198 -0.85 18.35 -21.96
CA LEU A 198 -1.86 18.33 -20.89
C LEU A 198 -1.68 19.47 -19.88
N ALA A 199 -0.53 20.15 -19.86
CA ALA A 199 -0.27 21.31 -19.03
C ALA A 199 -1.20 22.50 -19.34
N GLN A 200 -1.85 22.50 -20.50
CA GLN A 200 -2.83 23.52 -20.90
C GLN A 200 -4.19 23.34 -20.19
N LEU A 201 -4.51 22.14 -19.70
CA LEU A 201 -5.69 21.86 -18.86
C LEU A 201 -5.50 22.27 -17.39
N SER A 202 -4.37 22.89 -17.08
CA SER A 202 -4.05 23.32 -15.73
C SER A 202 -4.99 24.46 -15.33
N VAL A 203 -5.99 24.12 -14.53
CA VAL A 203 -7.00 25.05 -14.03
C VAL A 203 -6.32 26.02 -13.07
N ARG A 204 -5.89 27.17 -13.61
CA ARG A 204 -5.48 28.30 -12.79
C ARG A 204 -6.71 28.79 -12.02
N ASP A 205 -6.53 29.07 -10.74
CA ASP A 205 -7.55 29.65 -9.85
C ASP A 205 -8.70 28.73 -9.43
N LEU A 206 -8.41 27.45 -9.13
CA LEU A 206 -9.37 26.61 -8.41
C LEU A 206 -9.70 27.18 -7.02
N PRO A 207 -10.97 27.14 -6.57
CA PRO A 207 -11.32 27.49 -5.20
C PRO A 207 -10.62 26.55 -4.19
N PRO A 208 -10.28 27.02 -2.98
CA PRO A 208 -9.53 26.22 -2.00
C PRO A 208 -10.14 24.85 -1.72
N ALA A 209 -11.48 24.74 -1.67
CA ALA A 209 -12.16 23.46 -1.48
C ALA A 209 -11.84 22.44 -2.59
N LEU A 210 -11.79 22.88 -3.86
CA LEU A 210 -11.42 22.01 -4.99
C LEU A 210 -9.93 21.69 -4.98
N GLN A 211 -9.06 22.65 -4.67
CA GLN A 211 -7.62 22.38 -4.49
C GLN A 211 -7.39 21.27 -3.46
N CYS A 212 -8.13 21.30 -2.36
CA CYS A 212 -8.06 20.28 -1.31
C CYS A 212 -8.49 18.90 -1.81
N ARG A 213 -9.59 18.81 -2.55
CA ARG A 213 -10.06 17.53 -3.08
C ARG A 213 -9.06 16.96 -4.09
N VAL A 214 -8.47 17.80 -4.96
CA VAL A 214 -7.44 17.38 -5.92
C VAL A 214 -6.21 16.85 -5.19
N ILE A 215 -5.73 17.57 -4.16
CA ILE A 215 -4.59 17.12 -3.33
C ILE A 215 -4.91 15.81 -2.60
N ASN A 216 -6.14 15.65 -2.07
CA ASN A 216 -6.57 14.41 -1.45
C ASN A 216 -6.55 13.24 -2.44
N ALA A 217 -7.13 13.44 -3.63
CA ALA A 217 -7.19 12.40 -4.64
C ALA A 217 -5.79 12.04 -5.14
N TRP A 218 -4.95 13.05 -5.37
CA TRP A 218 -3.56 12.84 -5.74
C TRP A 218 -2.81 12.05 -4.66
N SER A 219 -2.90 12.43 -3.39
CA SER A 219 -2.20 11.71 -2.31
C SER A 219 -2.73 10.29 -2.13
N ALA A 220 -4.05 10.10 -2.19
CA ALA A 220 -4.66 8.76 -2.12
C ALA A 220 -4.18 7.85 -3.26
N VAL A 221 -4.13 8.35 -4.50
CA VAL A 221 -3.73 7.54 -5.66
C VAL A 221 -2.21 7.37 -5.71
N MET A 222 -1.42 8.44 -5.60
CA MET A 222 0.02 8.35 -5.73
C MET A 222 0.66 7.64 -4.55
N VAL A 223 0.37 8.10 -3.33
CA VAL A 223 0.97 7.53 -2.11
C VAL A 223 0.29 6.22 -1.75
N GLY A 224 -1.05 6.16 -1.82
CA GLY A 224 -1.80 4.97 -1.41
C GLY A 224 -1.84 3.84 -2.43
N ALA A 225 -1.58 4.09 -3.72
CA ALA A 225 -1.64 3.07 -4.76
C ALA A 225 -0.41 2.99 -5.67
N ALA A 226 -0.04 4.07 -6.36
CA ALA A 226 0.99 4.03 -7.40
C ALA A 226 2.38 3.68 -6.85
N VAL A 227 2.82 4.39 -5.80
CA VAL A 227 4.10 4.14 -5.13
C VAL A 227 4.19 2.73 -4.54
N PRO A 228 3.25 2.25 -3.72
CA PRO A 228 3.33 0.89 -3.18
C PRO A 228 3.27 -0.18 -4.28
N LEU A 229 2.48 0.03 -5.33
CA LEU A 229 2.42 -0.89 -6.47
C LEU A 229 3.74 -0.95 -7.24
N ALA A 230 4.43 0.18 -7.41
CA ALA A 230 5.77 0.22 -8.00
C ALA A 230 6.78 -0.56 -7.17
N ILE A 231 6.78 -0.34 -5.85
CA ILE A 231 7.66 -1.05 -4.92
C ILE A 231 7.37 -2.57 -4.98
N GLN A 232 6.10 -2.96 -4.95
CA GLN A 232 5.69 -4.36 -5.08
C GLN A 232 6.09 -4.95 -6.42
N ALA A 233 5.96 -4.22 -7.53
CA ALA A 233 6.35 -4.68 -8.86
C ALA A 233 7.86 -4.93 -8.96
N PHE A 234 8.66 -4.00 -8.43
CA PHE A 234 10.10 -4.16 -8.36
C PHE A 234 10.49 -5.38 -7.52
N TRP A 235 9.91 -5.53 -6.33
CA TRP A 235 10.23 -6.65 -5.45
C TRP A 235 9.72 -8.00 -5.97
N GLU A 236 8.53 -8.06 -6.59
CA GLU A 236 8.02 -9.29 -7.22
C GLU A 236 8.92 -9.70 -8.39
N LEU A 237 9.36 -8.76 -9.22
CA LEU A 237 10.27 -9.06 -10.33
C LEU A 237 11.59 -9.66 -9.83
N ALA A 238 12.18 -9.08 -8.79
CA ALA A 238 13.41 -9.59 -8.20
C ALA A 238 13.24 -11.01 -7.65
N ARG A 239 12.17 -11.26 -6.86
CA ARG A 239 11.87 -12.59 -6.31
C ARG A 239 11.53 -13.61 -7.38
N TRP A 240 10.85 -13.20 -8.44
CA TRP A 240 10.53 -14.05 -9.59
C TRP A 240 11.79 -14.48 -10.34
N GLN A 241 12.74 -13.56 -10.57
CA GLN A 241 14.02 -13.88 -11.19
C GLN A 241 14.83 -14.88 -10.35
N GLU A 242 14.88 -14.67 -9.04
CA GLU A 242 15.54 -15.58 -8.10
C GLU A 242 14.90 -16.97 -8.12
N TYR A 243 13.57 -17.04 -8.08
CA TYR A 243 12.83 -18.30 -8.18
C TYR A 243 13.17 -19.06 -9.47
N GLN A 244 13.23 -18.36 -10.61
CA GLN A 244 13.61 -18.96 -11.89
C GLN A 244 15.05 -19.47 -11.90
N GLN A 245 16.00 -18.72 -11.31
CA GLN A 245 17.40 -19.14 -11.18
C GLN A 245 17.54 -20.40 -10.31
N ARG A 246 16.90 -20.43 -9.14
CA ARG A 246 16.91 -21.60 -8.23
C ARG A 246 16.32 -22.83 -8.92
N ARG A 247 15.22 -22.66 -9.65
CA ARG A 247 14.59 -23.76 -10.39
C ARG A 247 15.46 -24.26 -11.55
N ALA A 248 16.09 -23.37 -12.31
CA ALA A 248 17.00 -23.75 -13.39
C ALA A 248 18.23 -24.49 -12.84
N ALA A 249 18.80 -24.03 -11.72
CA ALA A 249 19.91 -24.71 -11.04
C ALA A 249 19.50 -26.11 -10.55
N ALA A 250 18.32 -26.25 -9.93
CA ALA A 250 17.79 -27.55 -9.51
C ALA A 250 17.55 -28.50 -10.71
N ALA A 251 17.05 -27.99 -11.83
CA ALA A 251 16.85 -28.77 -13.05
C ALA A 251 18.18 -29.26 -13.67
N LEU A 252 19.23 -28.42 -13.62
CA LEU A 252 20.58 -28.82 -14.05
C LEU A 252 21.20 -29.86 -13.12
N ALA A 253 21.06 -29.68 -11.81
CA ALA A 253 21.52 -30.66 -10.81
C ALA A 253 20.82 -32.02 -11.02
N ALA A 254 19.50 -32.01 -11.20
CA ALA A 254 18.70 -33.18 -11.54
C ALA A 254 19.18 -33.90 -12.81
N ALA A 255 19.46 -33.15 -13.88
CA ALA A 255 19.94 -33.71 -15.14
C ALA A 255 21.32 -34.37 -15.00
N ASN A 256 22.19 -33.81 -14.16
CA ASN A 256 23.53 -34.36 -13.92
C ASN A 256 23.53 -35.63 -13.07
N VAL A 257 22.57 -35.80 -12.16
CA VAL A 257 22.46 -37.00 -11.31
C VAL A 257 21.88 -38.18 -12.10
N GLY A 258 21.18 -37.94 -13.22
CA GLY A 258 20.57 -38.98 -14.04
C GLY A 258 19.42 -39.74 -13.34
N ASP A 259 19.07 -39.33 -12.12
CA ASP A 259 18.01 -39.93 -11.31
C ASP A 259 16.83 -38.95 -11.16
N PRO A 260 15.68 -39.21 -11.80
CA PRO A 260 14.49 -38.38 -11.66
C PRO A 260 13.92 -38.38 -10.23
N ALA A 261 14.26 -39.35 -9.38
CA ALA A 261 13.88 -39.35 -7.97
C ALA A 261 14.69 -38.33 -7.16
N ALA A 262 15.99 -38.19 -7.44
CA ALA A 262 16.84 -37.17 -6.82
C ALA A 262 16.42 -35.74 -7.23
N ALA A 263 15.96 -35.57 -8.47
CA ALA A 263 15.37 -34.33 -8.96
C ALA A 263 14.11 -33.90 -8.18
N ALA A 264 13.23 -34.88 -7.88
CA ALA A 264 12.01 -34.64 -7.11
C ALA A 264 12.32 -34.32 -5.64
N LEU A 265 13.34 -34.96 -5.05
CA LEU A 265 13.81 -34.68 -3.69
C LEU A 265 14.45 -33.29 -3.58
N ALA A 266 15.30 -32.88 -4.53
CA ALA A 266 15.90 -31.55 -4.53
C ALA A 266 14.86 -30.41 -4.68
N ALA A 267 13.75 -30.68 -5.40
CA ALA A 267 12.63 -29.74 -5.50
C ALA A 267 11.83 -29.62 -4.18
N VAL A 268 11.84 -30.67 -3.34
CA VAL A 268 11.23 -30.66 -2.00
C VAL A 268 12.16 -29.98 -0.99
N GLU A 269 13.48 -30.19 -1.07
CA GLU A 269 14.47 -29.52 -0.19
C GLU A 269 14.53 -28.00 -0.38
N LEU A 270 14.25 -27.48 -1.59
CA LEU A 270 14.08 -26.05 -1.82
C LEU A 270 12.94 -25.42 -0.99
N LYS A 271 12.06 -26.24 -0.41
CA LYS A 271 10.98 -25.81 0.49
C LYS A 271 11.43 -25.75 1.97
N GLU A 272 12.56 -26.34 2.33
CA GLU A 272 12.98 -26.58 3.73
C GLU A 272 14.13 -25.68 4.22
N ASP A 273 14.66 -24.79 3.37
CA ASP A 273 15.67 -23.78 3.78
C ASP A 273 14.97 -22.60 4.49
N ASP A 274 14.41 -22.91 5.66
CA ASP A 274 13.79 -22.02 6.63
C ASP A 274 14.88 -21.35 7.49
N GLY A 275 15.47 -20.22 7.09
CA GLY A 275 16.30 -19.51 8.07
C GLY A 275 17.00 -18.20 7.73
N GLU A 276 17.48 -17.97 6.51
CA GLU A 276 18.36 -16.81 6.26
C GLU A 276 17.63 -15.61 5.60
N PRO A 277 17.95 -14.38 6.03
CA PRO A 277 17.08 -13.24 5.87
C PRO A 277 17.17 -12.64 4.47
N TRP A 278 16.01 -12.58 3.81
CA TRP A 278 15.67 -11.82 2.59
C TRP A 278 16.04 -10.32 2.62
N HIS A 279 16.74 -9.85 3.65
CA HIS A 279 17.23 -8.48 3.81
C HIS A 279 18.53 -8.19 3.05
N SER A 280 19.22 -9.19 2.49
CA SER A 280 20.53 -9.02 1.83
C SER A 280 20.48 -8.59 0.35
N LEU A 281 19.30 -8.51 -0.27
CA LEU A 281 19.21 -8.38 -1.74
C LEU A 281 18.38 -7.17 -2.17
N VAL A 282 19.03 -6.00 -2.16
CA VAL A 282 18.77 -4.98 -3.18
C VAL A 282 20.03 -4.93 -4.05
N PRO A 283 20.01 -5.47 -5.28
CA PRO A 283 21.15 -5.37 -6.19
C PRO A 283 21.46 -3.89 -6.41
N THR A 284 22.69 -3.48 -6.09
CA THR A 284 23.19 -2.09 -6.13
C THR A 284 23.29 -1.48 -7.54
N GLY A 285 22.64 -2.05 -8.55
CA GLY A 285 22.83 -1.68 -9.96
C GLY A 285 21.55 -1.49 -10.79
N HIS A 286 20.36 -1.56 -10.19
CA HIS A 286 19.11 -1.32 -10.93
C HIS A 286 18.42 -0.07 -10.37
N CYS A 287 18.85 1.08 -10.85
CA CYS A 287 18.08 2.32 -10.76
C CYS A 287 16.84 2.15 -11.62
N MET A 288 15.73 1.69 -11.03
CA MET A 288 14.44 1.81 -11.71
C MET A 288 14.11 3.28 -11.91
N PRO A 289 13.41 3.62 -13.01
CA PRO A 289 12.88 4.95 -13.21
C PRO A 289 11.66 5.14 -12.30
N VAL A 290 11.89 5.27 -10.99
CA VAL A 290 10.89 5.76 -10.02
C VAL A 290 10.33 7.11 -10.50
N GLU A 291 11.13 7.84 -11.28
CA GLU A 291 10.75 8.99 -12.08
C GLU A 291 9.50 8.73 -12.94
N VAL A 292 9.41 7.66 -13.73
CA VAL A 292 8.26 7.41 -14.64
C VAL A 292 6.94 7.17 -13.87
N LEU A 293 7.00 6.64 -12.66
CA LEU A 293 5.83 6.35 -11.83
C LEU A 293 5.40 7.54 -10.95
N LEU A 294 6.30 8.48 -10.65
CA LEU A 294 5.98 9.76 -10.02
C LEU A 294 5.37 10.77 -11.01
N PHE A 295 5.42 10.49 -12.32
CA PHE A 295 4.99 11.39 -13.40
C PHE A 295 3.61 11.08 -14.01
N SER A 296 2.69 10.43 -13.30
CA SER A 296 1.34 10.23 -13.84
C SER A 296 0.50 11.52 -13.76
N SER A 297 0.81 12.47 -14.62
CA SER A 297 -0.06 13.59 -15.02
C SER A 297 -1.49 13.13 -15.34
N LEU A 298 -1.70 11.88 -15.78
CA LEU A 298 -3.00 11.25 -15.95
C LEU A 298 -3.80 11.16 -14.63
N VAL A 299 -3.15 10.84 -13.52
CA VAL A 299 -3.79 10.81 -12.18
C VAL A 299 -4.20 12.22 -11.76
N TRP A 300 -3.37 13.23 -12.04
CA TRP A 300 -3.70 14.63 -11.79
C TRP A 300 -4.87 15.11 -12.65
N SER A 301 -4.88 14.78 -13.94
CA SER A 301 -5.96 15.14 -14.86
C SER A 301 -7.28 14.44 -14.50
N ILE A 302 -7.26 13.15 -14.15
CA ILE A 302 -8.46 12.42 -13.69
C ILE A 302 -8.93 12.97 -12.34
N ALA A 303 -8.02 13.24 -11.41
CA ALA A 303 -8.38 13.85 -10.12
C ALA A 303 -9.04 15.22 -10.34
N ALA A 304 -8.50 16.06 -11.22
CA ALA A 304 -9.10 17.35 -11.55
C ALA A 304 -10.48 17.18 -12.24
N LEU A 305 -10.60 16.28 -13.22
CA LEU A 305 -11.83 16.07 -14.00
C LEU A 305 -12.97 15.40 -13.23
N VAL A 306 -12.67 14.45 -12.32
CA VAL A 306 -13.71 13.78 -11.51
C VAL A 306 -14.29 14.71 -10.44
N LEU A 307 -13.58 15.79 -10.10
CA LEU A 307 -13.93 16.71 -9.02
C LEU A 307 -14.53 18.03 -9.49
N THR A 308 -14.46 18.34 -10.79
CA THR A 308 -15.18 19.43 -11.46
C THR A 308 -16.54 18.97 -11.94
#